data_AF-A0A357MJL4-F1
#
_entry.id   AF-A0A357MJL4-F1
#
_cell.length_a   1.000
_cell.length_b   1.000
_cell.length_c   1.000
_cell.angle_alpha   90.00
_cell.angle_beta   90.00
_cell.angle_gamma   90.00
#
_symmetry.space_group_name_H-M   'P 1'
#
loop_
_entity.id
_entity.type
_entity.pdbx_description
1 polymer ?
#
loop_
_entity_poly.entity_id
_entity_poly.type
_entity_poly.pdbx_seq_one_letter_code
_entity_poly.pdbx_strand_id
1 'polypeptide(L)' 'MKTQVKALVVGGGAVGTSIAYHLARAGWGDVMLIERDELTSGSTWHAA' A
#
# COMPACT_ATOMS: atom_id res chain seq x y z
N MET A 1 1.73 11.12 11.69
CA MET A 1 2.21 9.89 11.00
C MET A 1 2.80 8.96 12.04
N LYS A 2 2.56 7.65 11.97
CA LYS A 2 3.26 6.70 12.85
C LYS A 2 4.73 6.63 12.44
N THR A 3 5.64 6.65 13.41
CA THR A 3 7.09 6.54 13.18
C THR A 3 7.59 5.10 13.31
N GLN A 4 6.75 4.20 13.83
CA GLN A 4 6.96 2.76 13.87
C GLN A 4 5.69 2.06 13.40
N VAL A 5 5.87 1.04 12.57
CA VAL A 5 4.79 0.22 11.99
C VAL A 5 5.27 -1.22 11.91
N LYS A 6 4.34 -2.17 11.94
CA LYS A 6 4.66 -3.59 11.78
C LYS A 6 5.03 -3.92 10.33
N ALA A 7 4.38 -3.25 9.38
CA ALA A 7 4.68 -3.34 7.96
C ALA A 7 4.50 -1.99 7.26
N LEU A 8 5.47 -1.61 6.44
CA LEU A 8 5.41 -0.44 5.56
C LEU A 8 5.42 -0.91 4.11
N VAL A 9 4.37 -0.56 3.36
CA VAL A 9 4.29 -0.79 1.91
C VAL A 9 4.64 0.51 1.19
N VAL A 10 5.64 0.46 0.30
CA VAL A 10 6.08 1.61 -0.51
C VAL A 10 5.60 1.41 -1.95
N GLY A 11 4.65 2.25 -2.37
CA GLY A 11 3.99 2.18 -3.68
C GLY A 11 2.49 1.90 -3.57
N GLY A 12 1.68 2.82 -4.07
CA GLY A 12 0.21 2.83 -4.10
C GLY A 12 -0.40 2.34 -5.43
N GLY A 13 0.34 1.55 -6.21
CA GLY A 13 -0.21 0.82 -7.35
C GLY A 13 -1.07 -0.38 -6.93
N ALA A 14 -1.59 -1.12 -7.92
CA ALA A 14 -2.45 -2.30 -7.69
C ALA A 14 -1.81 -3.33 -6.75
N VAL A 15 -0.52 -3.63 -6.96
CA VAL A 15 0.20 -4.62 -6.14
C VAL A 15 0.38 -4.14 -4.70
N GLY A 16 0.84 -2.91 -4.48
CA GLY A 16 1.08 -2.40 -3.13
C GLY A 16 -0.21 -2.26 -2.33
N THR A 17 -1.28 -1.78 -2.95
CA THR A 17 -2.61 -1.70 -2.31
C THR A 17 -3.15 -3.09 -1.97
N SER A 18 -2.96 -4.07 -2.86
CA SER A 18 -3.34 -5.47 -2.61
C SER A 18 -2.58 -6.09 -1.43
N ILE A 19 -1.27 -5.84 -1.33
CA ILE A 19 -0.45 -6.28 -0.18
C ILE A 19 -0.98 -5.66 1.11
N ALA A 20 -1.17 -4.33 1.15
CA ALA A 20 -1.66 -3.64 2.34
C ALA A 20 -3.04 -4.16 2.77
N TYR A 21 -3.95 -4.35 1.82
CA TYR A 21 -5.28 -4.92 2.05
C TYR A 21 -5.20 -6.34 2.63
N HIS A 22 -4.41 -7.22 2.01
CA HIS A 22 -4.35 -8.62 2.45
C HIS A 22 -3.63 -8.78 3.80
N LEU A 23 -2.62 -7.96 4.10
CA LEU A 23 -2.02 -7.92 5.43
C LEU A 23 -3.04 -7.50 6.49
N ALA A 24 -3.75 -6.39 6.27
CA ALA A 24 -4.79 -5.92 7.18
C ALA A 24 -5.90 -6.97 7.36
N ARG A 25 -6.35 -7.60 6.26
CA ARG A 25 -7.37 -8.67 6.29
C ARG A 25 -6.89 -9.92 7.03
N ALA A 26 -5.60 -10.22 6.99
CA ALA A 26 -4.99 -11.33 7.74
C ALA A 26 -4.79 -11.01 9.23
N GLY A 27 -5.31 -9.88 9.74
CA GLY A 27 -5.22 -9.49 11.14
C GLY A 27 -3.90 -8.80 11.51
N TRP A 28 -3.11 -8.36 10.53
CA TRP A 28 -1.95 -7.54 10.84
C TRP A 28 -2.40 -6.13 11.26
N GLY A 29 -2.21 -5.80 12.53
CA GLY A 29 -2.24 -4.42 13.02
C GLY A 29 -1.03 -3.63 12.52
N ASP A 30 -1.18 -2.32 12.46
CA ASP A 30 -0.11 -1.36 12.12
C ASP A 30 0.56 -1.58 10.75
N VAL A 31 -0.28 -1.74 9.72
CA VAL A 31 0.13 -1.68 8.31
C VAL A 31 -0.03 -0.25 7.79
N MET A 32 1.02 0.32 7.20
CA MET A 32 0.98 1.64 6.57
C MET A 32 1.42 1.53 5.11
N LEU A 33 0.71 2.23 4.22
CA LEU A 33 1.08 2.38 2.82
C LEU A 33 1.46 3.83 2.56
N ILE A 34 2.56 4.03 1.83
CA ILE A 34 2.98 5.35 1.35
C ILE A 34 3.12 5.32 -0.17
N GLU A 35 2.67 6.39 -0.82
CA GLU A 35 2.82 6.65 -2.25
C GLU A 35 3.44 8.05 -2.41
N ARG A 36 4.23 8.24 -3.46
CA ARG A 36 4.87 9.51 -3.81
C ARG A 36 3.83 10.57 -4.15
N ASP A 37 2.78 10.19 -4.86
CA ASP A 37 1.71 11.08 -5.33
C ASP A 37 0.32 10.48 -4.98
N GLU A 38 -0.58 10.33 -5.94
CA GLU A 38 -1.87 9.66 -5.74
C GLU A 38 -1.81 8.15 -6.00
N LEU A 39 -2.76 7.41 -5.43
CA LEU A 39 -2.93 5.99 -5.72
C LEU A 39 -3.09 5.77 -7.22
N THR A 40 -2.55 4.67 -7.73
CA THR A 40 -2.60 4.27 -9.14
C THR A 40 -1.80 5.13 -10.14
N SER A 41 -1.15 6.22 -9.71
CA SER A 41 -0.36 7.13 -10.57
C SER A 41 0.79 6.48 -11.37
N GLY A 42 1.25 5.29 -10.97
CA GLY A 42 2.20 4.46 -11.73
C GLY A 42 1.55 3.64 -12.85
N SER A 43 2.10 2.48 -13.19
CA SER A 43 1.60 1.68 -14.34
C SER A 43 0.19 1.09 -14.18
N THR A 44 -0.43 1.26 -13.01
CA THR A 44 -1.77 0.72 -12.74
C THR A 44 -2.86 1.45 -13.53
N TRP A 45 -2.81 2.78 -13.66
CA TRP A 45 -3.90 3.52 -14.32
C TRP A 45 -4.01 3.25 -15.83
N HIS A 46 -2.91 2.86 -16.48
CA HIS A 46 -2.83 2.66 -17.93
C HIS A 46 -2.68 1.18 -18.33
N ALA A 47 -2.92 0.25 -17.42
CA ALA A 47 -2.97 -1.17 -17.75
C ALA A 47 -4.19 -1.44 -18.67
N ALA A 48 -3.99 -2.29 -19.68
CA ALA A 48 -5.02 -2.64 -20.68
C ALA A 48 -6.18 -3.46 -20.09
#